data_AF-A0A7K4ALX0-F1
#
_entry.id   AF-A0A7K4ALX0-F1
#
_cell.length_a   1.000
_cell.length_b   1.000
_cell.length_c   1.000
_cell.angle_alpha   90.00
_cell.angle_beta   90.00
_cell.angle_gamma   90.00
#
_symmetry.space_group_name_H-M   'P 1'
#
loop_
_entity.id
_entity.type
_entity.pdbx_description
1 polymer ?
#
loop_
_entity_poly.entity_id
_entity_poly.type
_entity_poly.pdbx_seq_one_letter_code
_entity_poly.pdbx_strand_id
1 'polypeptide(L)'
;MLKASGNYLPFDYSNLTNAMGPADNGQPYMIELETLIKANPDYFFIDSIGLSDCIASINGYILDGTGLEEVSAISHDRIYSTMVYKCYGTNWENQLINTYFVASKVNGESYTWIFEEKANEILHLFHPHATITYSDIVDGQTGSGCAKVSR
;
A
#
# COMPACT_ATOMS: atom_id res chain seq x y z
N MET A 1 9.25 -15.15 1.53
CA MET A 1 7.93 -15.66 1.08
C MET A 1 7.03 -14.47 0.81
N LEU A 2 6.58 -14.27 -0.43
CA LEU A 2 5.88 -13.07 -0.87
C LEU A 2 4.36 -13.24 -0.74
N LYS A 3 3.67 -12.23 -0.20
CA LYS A 3 2.21 -12.23 -0.04
C LYS A 3 1.59 -11.15 -0.92
N ALA A 4 0.46 -11.47 -1.54
CA ALA A 4 -0.36 -10.51 -2.28
C ALA A 4 -1.82 -10.57 -1.82
N SER A 5 -2.58 -9.54 -2.16
CA SER A 5 -4.03 -9.47 -1.94
C SER A 5 -4.69 -8.88 -3.16
N GLY A 6 -5.73 -9.54 -3.67
CA GLY A 6 -6.40 -9.08 -4.89
C GLY A 6 -7.56 -8.13 -4.67
N ASN A 7 -8.35 -8.33 -3.60
CA ASN A 7 -9.44 -7.43 -3.26
C ASN A 7 -8.91 -6.26 -2.43
N TYR A 8 -8.62 -5.14 -3.10
CA TYR A 8 -8.09 -3.96 -2.45
C TYR A 8 -8.81 -2.71 -2.96
N LEU A 9 -9.77 -2.22 -2.15
CA LEU A 9 -10.64 -1.09 -2.49
C LEU A 9 -9.91 0.15 -3.00
N PRO A 10 -8.72 0.53 -2.46
CA PRO A 10 -7.96 1.64 -3.00
C PRO A 10 -7.63 1.52 -4.49
N PHE A 11 -7.45 0.30 -5.01
CA PHE A 11 -7.22 0.07 -6.44
C PHE A 11 -8.53 0.16 -7.22
N ASP A 12 -9.60 -0.45 -6.73
CA ASP A 12 -10.92 -0.44 -7.37
C ASP A 12 -11.44 0.99 -7.55
N TYR A 13 -11.40 1.80 -6.49
CA TYR A 13 -11.86 3.20 -6.53
C TYR A 13 -10.92 4.16 -7.24
N SER A 14 -9.66 3.75 -7.47
CA SER A 14 -8.70 4.49 -8.29
C SER A 14 -8.67 4.00 -9.75
N ASN A 15 -9.56 3.07 -10.13
CA ASN A 15 -9.62 2.44 -11.45
C ASN A 15 -8.27 1.82 -11.88
N LEU A 16 -7.59 1.16 -10.95
CA LEU A 16 -6.30 0.50 -11.17
C LEU A 16 -6.49 -0.99 -11.39
N THR A 17 -5.71 -1.57 -12.29
CA THR A 17 -5.64 -3.03 -12.45
C THR A 17 -4.71 -3.60 -11.39
N ASN A 18 -5.23 -4.47 -10.52
CA ASN A 18 -4.38 -5.21 -9.60
C ASN A 18 -3.63 -6.30 -10.36
N ALA A 19 -2.29 -6.20 -10.42
CA ALA A 19 -1.44 -7.20 -11.06
C ALA A 19 -1.53 -8.58 -10.38
N MET A 20 -1.99 -8.62 -9.12
CA MET A 20 -2.25 -9.83 -8.35
C MET A 20 -3.76 -9.93 -8.10
N GLY A 21 -4.49 -10.63 -8.96
CA GLY A 21 -5.95 -10.77 -8.84
C GLY A 21 -6.41 -11.48 -7.56
N PRO A 22 -7.70 -11.43 -7.22
CA PRO A 22 -8.20 -12.05 -6.00
C PRO A 22 -8.09 -13.57 -6.05
N ALA A 23 -7.69 -14.17 -4.93
CA ALA A 23 -7.89 -15.59 -4.68
C ALA A 23 -9.39 -15.88 -4.50
N ASP A 24 -9.80 -17.13 -4.71
CA ASP A 24 -11.21 -17.56 -4.66
C ASP A 24 -11.91 -17.20 -3.33
N ASN A 25 -11.18 -17.22 -2.23
CA ASN A 25 -11.69 -16.89 -0.89
C ASN A 25 -11.58 -15.39 -0.54
N GLY A 26 -11.07 -14.56 -1.45
CA GLY A 26 -10.87 -13.12 -1.29
C GLY A 26 -9.83 -12.72 -0.24
N GLN A 27 -9.03 -13.67 0.28
CA GLN A 27 -8.01 -13.41 1.30
C GLN A 27 -6.63 -13.17 0.69
N PRO A 28 -5.71 -12.52 1.43
CA PRO A 28 -4.31 -12.51 1.05
C PRO A 28 -3.76 -13.93 0.90
N TYR A 29 -2.91 -14.13 -0.10
CA TYR A 29 -2.38 -15.43 -0.48
C TYR A 29 -0.89 -15.34 -0.80
N MET A 30 -0.23 -16.49 -0.78
CA MET A 30 1.19 -16.58 -1.11
C MET A 30 1.35 -16.52 -2.63
N ILE A 31 2.37 -15.81 -3.09
CA ILE A 31 2.78 -15.77 -4.50
C ILE A 31 4.22 -16.23 -4.65
N GLU A 32 4.51 -16.79 -5.82
CA GLU A 32 5.87 -17.09 -6.25
C GLU A 32 6.54 -15.84 -6.83
N LEU A 33 7.86 -15.73 -6.64
CA LEU A 33 8.65 -14.60 -7.16
C LEU A 33 8.52 -14.47 -8.68
N GLU A 34 8.56 -15.59 -9.42
CA GLU A 34 8.41 -15.59 -10.88
C GLU A 34 7.05 -15.01 -11.32
N THR A 35 5.99 -15.26 -10.53
CA THR A 35 4.66 -14.67 -10.80
C THR A 35 4.71 -13.15 -10.65
N LEU A 36 5.38 -12.64 -9.63
CA LEU A 36 5.58 -11.20 -9.43
C LEU A 36 6.37 -10.56 -10.56
N ILE A 37 7.49 -11.17 -10.95
CA ILE A 37 8.35 -10.66 -12.04
C ILE A 37 7.58 -10.64 -13.35
N LYS A 38 6.89 -11.73 -13.69
CA LYS A 38 6.08 -11.83 -14.92
C LYS A 38 4.93 -10.82 -14.96
N ALA A 39 4.31 -10.54 -13.82
CA ALA A 39 3.23 -9.57 -13.73
C ALA A 39 3.74 -8.12 -13.92
N ASN A 40 5.02 -7.86 -13.63
CA ASN A 40 5.71 -6.59 -13.82
C ASN A 40 4.87 -5.35 -13.44
N PRO A 41 4.36 -5.26 -12.20
CA PRO A 41 3.52 -4.14 -11.78
C PRO A 41 4.27 -2.81 -11.79
N ASP A 42 3.54 -1.74 -12.09
CA ASP A 42 4.06 -0.38 -12.11
C ASP A 42 4.32 0.22 -10.73
N TYR A 43 3.55 -0.21 -9.72
CA TYR A 43 3.59 0.32 -8.36
C TYR A 43 3.54 -0.82 -7.35
N PHE A 44 4.23 -0.65 -6.23
CA PHE A 44 4.02 -1.45 -5.03
C PHE A 44 3.36 -0.61 -3.95
N PHE A 45 2.29 -1.13 -3.38
CA PHE A 45 1.65 -0.61 -2.17
C PHE A 45 1.70 -1.70 -1.10
N ILE A 46 2.45 -1.44 -0.03
CA ILE A 46 2.77 -2.40 1.02
C ILE A 46 2.06 -1.97 2.31
N ASP A 47 1.21 -2.83 2.86
CA ASP A 47 0.60 -2.56 4.16
C ASP A 47 1.69 -2.43 5.24
N SER A 48 1.64 -1.35 6.01
CA SER A 48 2.68 -1.00 6.98
C SER A 48 2.95 -2.10 8.01
N ILE A 49 1.99 -2.97 8.31
CA ILE A 49 2.16 -4.09 9.26
C ILE A 49 3.25 -5.07 8.83
N GLY A 50 3.47 -5.21 7.50
CA GLY A 50 4.45 -6.14 6.92
C GLY A 50 5.61 -5.44 6.23
N LEU A 51 5.76 -4.11 6.41
CA LEU A 51 6.68 -3.30 5.61
C LEU A 51 8.14 -3.78 5.71
N SER A 52 8.66 -3.92 6.93
CA SER A 52 10.07 -4.30 7.16
C SER A 52 10.41 -5.66 6.54
N ASP A 53 9.54 -6.65 6.71
CA ASP A 53 9.74 -8.00 6.17
C ASP A 53 9.66 -8.02 4.64
N CYS A 54 8.78 -7.20 4.05
CA CYS A 54 8.67 -7.06 2.60
C CYS A 54 9.94 -6.41 2.02
N ILE A 55 10.43 -5.33 2.63
CA ILE A 55 11.67 -4.67 2.17
C ILE A 55 12.88 -5.57 2.32
N ALA A 56 13.02 -6.28 3.45
CA ALA A 56 14.08 -7.26 3.62
C ALA A 56 14.03 -8.37 2.55
N SER A 57 12.82 -8.85 2.22
CA SER A 57 12.63 -9.86 1.17
C SER A 57 13.00 -9.32 -0.22
N ILE A 58 12.55 -8.11 -0.58
CA ILE A 58 12.88 -7.46 -1.85
C ILE A 58 14.40 -7.30 -1.98
N ASN A 59 15.05 -6.76 -0.95
CA ASN A 59 16.50 -6.56 -0.96
C ASN A 59 17.27 -7.89 -1.09
N GLY A 60 16.81 -8.94 -0.39
CA GLY A 60 17.39 -10.29 -0.54
C GLY A 60 17.29 -10.82 -1.97
N TYR A 61 16.11 -10.77 -2.59
CA TYR A 61 15.92 -11.25 -3.97
C TYR A 61 16.74 -10.48 -5.01
N ILE A 62 16.95 -9.17 -4.79
CA ILE A 62 17.81 -8.35 -5.66
C ILE A 62 19.28 -8.75 -5.47
N LEU A 63 19.71 -8.95 -4.22
CA LEU A 63 21.09 -9.38 -3.92
C LEU A 63 21.41 -10.73 -4.57
N ASP A 64 20.42 -11.62 -4.62
CA ASP A 64 20.51 -12.96 -5.22
C ASP A 64 20.43 -12.93 -6.77
N GLY A 65 20.26 -11.76 -7.40
CA GLY A 65 20.27 -11.61 -8.86
C GLY A 65 19.06 -12.26 -9.55
N THR A 66 17.89 -12.23 -8.90
CA THR A 66 16.68 -12.89 -9.41
C THR A 66 16.01 -12.18 -10.58
N GLY A 67 16.45 -10.96 -10.92
CA GLY A 67 15.79 -10.10 -11.91
C GLY A 67 14.63 -9.29 -11.33
N LEU A 68 14.40 -9.34 -10.02
CA LEU A 68 13.37 -8.54 -9.34
C LEU A 68 13.62 -7.03 -9.48
N GLU A 69 14.89 -6.61 -9.57
CA GLU A 69 15.32 -5.24 -9.79
C GLU A 69 14.79 -4.61 -11.09
N GLU A 70 14.48 -5.43 -12.10
CA GLU A 70 13.95 -5.00 -13.39
C GLU A 70 12.43 -4.76 -13.35
N VAL A 71 11.74 -5.20 -12.30
CA VAL A 71 10.30 -4.95 -12.14
C VAL A 71 10.03 -3.44 -12.08
N SER A 72 9.03 -2.98 -12.84
CA SER A 72 8.75 -1.57 -13.10
C SER A 72 8.46 -0.73 -11.87
N ALA A 73 7.94 -1.33 -10.80
CA ALA A 73 7.80 -0.67 -9.50
C ALA A 73 9.14 -0.39 -8.83
N ILE A 74 10.11 -1.30 -8.95
CA ILE A 74 11.43 -1.21 -8.31
C ILE A 74 12.37 -0.31 -9.13
N SER A 75 12.46 -0.55 -10.44
CA SER A 75 13.37 0.20 -11.33
C SER A 75 13.01 1.69 -11.41
N HIS A 76 11.72 2.04 -11.28
CA HIS A 76 11.25 3.42 -11.25
C HIS A 76 11.06 3.99 -9.83
N ASP A 77 11.47 3.28 -8.78
CA ASP A 77 11.38 3.73 -7.38
C ASP A 77 9.94 4.16 -6.98
N ARG A 78 8.97 3.31 -7.34
CA ARG A 78 7.52 3.46 -7.12
C ARG A 78 7.02 2.45 -6.07
N ILE A 79 7.71 2.43 -4.93
CA ILE A 79 7.37 1.61 -3.77
C ILE A 79 6.80 2.50 -2.67
N TYR A 80 5.61 2.18 -2.19
CA TYR A 80 4.90 2.95 -1.20
C TYR A 80 4.37 2.06 -0.10
N SER A 81 4.36 2.57 1.13
CA SER A 81 3.65 1.96 2.25
C SER A 81 2.25 2.55 2.36
N THR A 82 1.32 1.82 2.96
CA THR A 82 -0.05 2.28 3.25
C THR A 82 -0.37 2.11 4.74
N MET A 83 -1.44 2.74 5.22
CA MET A 83 -1.93 2.53 6.59
C MET A 83 -2.36 1.09 6.80
N VAL A 84 -2.15 0.59 8.02
CA VAL A 84 -2.65 -0.74 8.43
C VAL A 84 -4.17 -0.71 8.47
N TYR A 85 -4.82 -1.42 7.56
CA TYR A 85 -6.28 -1.43 7.47
C TYR A 85 -6.92 -2.75 7.93
N LYS A 86 -6.15 -3.83 8.02
CA LYS A 86 -6.60 -5.13 8.56
C LYS A 86 -5.86 -5.52 9.83
N CYS A 87 -6.27 -4.97 10.96
CA CYS A 87 -5.81 -5.37 12.29
C CYS A 87 -7.02 -5.42 13.23
N TYR A 88 -7.33 -6.60 13.79
CA TYR A 88 -8.55 -6.86 14.59
C TYR A 88 -9.89 -6.55 13.90
N GLY A 89 -9.91 -6.58 12.57
CA GLY A 89 -11.08 -6.21 11.77
C GLY A 89 -10.66 -5.33 10.60
N THR A 90 -11.63 -4.70 9.94
CA THR A 90 -11.36 -3.69 8.90
C THR A 90 -11.46 -2.31 9.53
N ASN A 91 -10.35 -1.57 9.52
CA ASN A 91 -10.29 -0.15 9.87
C ASN A 91 -10.71 0.64 8.62
N TRP A 92 -11.99 0.98 8.53
CA TRP A 92 -12.60 1.55 7.34
C TRP A 92 -12.07 2.96 7.03
N GLU A 93 -11.77 3.73 8.07
CA GLU A 93 -11.10 5.02 7.98
C GLU A 93 -9.73 4.90 7.30
N ASN A 94 -8.91 3.93 7.72
CA ASN A 94 -7.61 3.67 7.11
C ASN A 94 -7.75 3.18 5.67
N GLN A 95 -8.76 2.36 5.37
CA GLN A 95 -9.02 1.91 4.00
C GLN A 95 -9.41 3.06 3.07
N LEU A 96 -10.19 4.02 3.57
CA LEU A 96 -10.54 5.22 2.82
C LEU A 96 -9.32 6.16 2.65
N ILE A 97 -8.52 6.35 3.70
CA ILE A 97 -7.25 7.09 3.64
C ILE A 97 -6.32 6.48 2.58
N ASN A 98 -6.17 5.15 2.58
CA ASN A 98 -5.38 4.43 1.59
C ASN A 98 -5.88 4.66 0.15
N THR A 99 -7.19 4.81 -0.05
CA THR A 99 -7.77 5.11 -1.37
C THR A 99 -7.30 6.47 -1.89
N TYR A 100 -7.39 7.51 -1.07
CA TYR A 100 -6.87 8.83 -1.44
C TYR A 100 -5.35 8.81 -1.63
N PHE A 101 -4.63 8.07 -0.81
CA PHE A 101 -3.19 7.94 -0.97
C PHE A 101 -2.81 7.32 -2.32
N VAL A 102 -3.38 6.17 -2.66
CA VAL A 102 -3.14 5.49 -3.94
C VAL A 102 -3.48 6.41 -5.11
N ALA A 103 -4.65 7.06 -5.08
CA ALA A 103 -5.06 8.02 -6.09
C ALA A 103 -4.01 9.14 -6.25
N SER A 104 -3.49 9.70 -5.14
CA SER A 104 -2.48 10.75 -5.15
C SER A 104 -1.14 10.31 -5.79
N LYS A 105 -0.79 9.03 -5.71
CA LYS A 105 0.48 8.52 -6.27
C LYS A 105 0.38 8.14 -7.73
N VAL A 106 -0.78 7.67 -8.17
CA VAL A 106 -0.97 7.29 -9.57
C VAL A 106 -1.39 8.47 -10.43
N ASN A 107 -2.28 9.35 -9.93
CA ASN A 107 -2.86 10.45 -10.70
C ASN A 107 -2.75 11.81 -9.97
N GLY A 108 -1.68 12.02 -9.19
CA GLY A 108 -1.53 13.14 -8.27
C GLY A 108 -1.77 14.53 -8.87
N GLU A 109 -1.32 14.78 -10.11
CA GLU A 109 -1.49 16.07 -10.79
C GLU A 109 -2.96 16.43 -11.08
N SER A 110 -3.87 15.45 -11.02
CA SER A 110 -5.31 15.66 -11.26
C SER A 110 -6.05 16.18 -10.03
N TYR A 111 -5.39 16.26 -8.88
CA TYR A 111 -6.03 16.56 -7.60
C TYR A 111 -5.49 17.85 -6.97
N THR A 112 -6.38 18.64 -6.38
CA THR A 112 -6.05 19.92 -5.74
C THR A 112 -5.98 19.84 -4.21
N TRP A 113 -6.30 18.69 -3.61
CA TRP A 113 -6.29 18.49 -2.17
C TRP A 113 -4.90 18.05 -1.67
N ILE A 114 -4.59 18.42 -0.43
CA ILE A 114 -3.39 17.96 0.27
C ILE A 114 -3.74 16.64 0.97
N PHE A 115 -2.96 15.60 0.73
CA PHE A 115 -3.26 14.24 1.23
C PHE A 115 -3.45 14.18 2.75
N GLU A 116 -2.56 14.82 3.51
CA GLU A 116 -2.63 14.80 4.98
C GLU A 116 -3.89 15.51 5.51
N GLU A 117 -4.27 16.63 4.92
CA GLU A 117 -5.52 17.32 5.25
C GLU A 117 -6.73 16.43 4.94
N LYS A 118 -6.73 15.77 3.77
CA LYS A 118 -7.79 14.84 3.38
C LYS A 118 -7.87 13.63 4.33
N ALA A 119 -6.73 13.12 4.79
CA ALA A 119 -6.69 12.05 5.77
C ALA A 119 -7.29 12.50 7.12
N ASN A 120 -6.96 13.71 7.58
CA ASN A 120 -7.55 14.30 8.77
C ASN A 120 -9.06 14.54 8.63
N GLU A 121 -9.55 14.99 7.46
CA GLU A 121 -10.98 15.11 7.18
C GLU A 121 -11.71 13.76 7.30
N ILE A 122 -11.11 12.68 6.80
CA ILE A 122 -11.65 11.33 6.92
C ILE A 122 -11.71 10.90 8.39
N LEU A 123 -10.65 11.14 9.16
CA LEU A 123 -10.66 10.83 10.59
C LEU A 123 -11.75 11.61 11.33
N HIS A 124 -11.95 12.88 11.01
CA HIS A 124 -13.02 13.68 11.59
C HIS A 124 -14.41 13.16 11.19
N LEU A 125 -14.59 12.65 9.96
CA LEU A 125 -15.84 12.03 9.52
C LEU A 125 -16.19 10.78 10.36
N PHE A 126 -15.21 9.92 10.63
CA PHE A 126 -15.41 8.68 11.40
C PHE A 126 -15.42 8.91 12.92
N HIS A 127 -14.68 9.90 13.39
CA HIS A 127 -14.48 10.20 14.81
C HIS A 127 -14.65 11.71 15.10
N PRO A 128 -15.87 12.26 15.00
CA PRO A 128 -16.11 13.71 15.06
C PRO A 128 -15.75 14.37 16.39
N HIS A 129 -15.61 13.58 17.45
CA HIS A 129 -15.24 14.04 18.80
C HIS A 129 -13.79 13.69 19.19
N ALA A 130 -13.06 12.99 18.33
CA ALA A 130 -11.66 12.71 18.57
C ALA A 130 -10.79 13.87 18.09
N THR A 131 -9.68 14.09 18.78
CA THR A 131 -8.63 15.03 18.37
C THR A 131 -7.48 14.32 17.67
N ILE A 132 -7.67 13.05 17.30
CA ILE A 132 -6.66 12.23 16.65
C ILE A 132 -6.44 12.71 15.21
N THR A 133 -5.20 12.86 14.84
CA THR A 133 -4.75 13.23 13.50
C THR A 133 -4.18 12.02 12.76
N TYR A 134 -4.01 12.16 11.46
CA TYR A 134 -3.32 11.19 10.63
C TYR A 134 -1.93 10.88 11.18
N SER A 135 -1.18 11.91 11.56
CA SER A 135 0.17 11.79 12.12
C SER A 135 0.17 11.01 13.44
N ASP A 136 -0.82 11.21 14.31
CA ASP A 136 -0.95 10.41 15.55
C ASP A 136 -1.15 8.91 15.25
N ILE A 137 -1.91 8.58 14.19
CA ILE A 137 -2.10 7.17 13.80
C ILE A 137 -0.81 6.60 13.20
N VAL A 138 -0.09 7.36 12.38
CA VAL A 138 1.21 6.94 11.83
C VAL A 138 2.19 6.64 12.95
N ASP A 139 2.31 7.54 13.93
CA ASP A 139 3.19 7.36 15.10
C ASP A 139 2.78 6.17 15.98
N GLY A 140 1.48 5.84 16.01
CA GLY A 140 0.94 4.70 16.73
C GLY A 140 1.06 3.35 16.01
N GLN A 141 1.40 3.33 14.71
CA GLN A 141 1.54 2.12 13.92
C GLN A 141 3.00 1.70 13.78
N THR A 142 3.23 0.39 13.66
CA THR A 142 4.51 -0.11 13.17
C THR A 142 4.60 0.18 11.67
N GLY A 143 5.56 0.98 11.24
CA GLY A 143 5.80 1.32 9.82
C GLY A 143 5.83 2.83 9.57
N SER A 144 5.57 3.23 8.33
CA SER A 144 5.64 4.65 7.90
C SER A 144 4.29 5.22 7.47
N GLY A 145 3.18 4.50 7.73
CA GLY A 145 1.86 4.86 7.24
C GLY A 145 1.83 4.96 5.71
N CYS A 146 1.16 5.98 5.19
CA CYS A 146 1.17 6.30 3.76
C CYS A 146 2.41 7.12 3.38
N ALA A 147 3.47 6.45 2.93
CA ALA A 147 4.75 7.08 2.60
C ALA A 147 5.42 6.44 1.38
N LYS A 148 6.35 7.16 0.76
CA LYS A 148 7.30 6.56 -0.19
C LYS A 148 8.33 5.78 0.60
N VAL A 149 8.69 4.59 0.12
CA VAL A 149 9.63 3.70 0.80
C VAL A 149 10.94 3.69 0.03
N SER A 150 12.02 4.08 0.70
CA SER A 150 13.37 3.82 0.23
C SER A 150 13.77 2.39 0.57
N ARG A 151 14.34 1.69 -0.39
CA ARG A 151 14.91 0.34 -0.22
C ARG A 151 16.36 0.37 0.22
#